data_AF-A0A0J9VJD0-F1
#
_entry.id   AF-A0A0J9VJD0-F1
#
_cell.length_a   1.000
_cell.length_b   1.000
_cell.length_c   1.000
_cell.angle_alpha   90.00
_cell.angle_beta   90.00
_cell.angle_gamma   90.00
#
_symmetry.space_group_name_H-M   'P 1'
#
loop_
_entity.id
_entity.type
_entity.pdbx_description
1 polymer ?
#
loop_
_entity_poly.entity_id
_entity_poly.type
_entity_poly.pdbx_seq_one_letter_code
_entity_poly.pdbx_strand_id
1 'polypeptide(L)'
;MDEHGLKIERKSKKLEISIAEHVNNMSSYYQMMNQKLHVHVNIFYRTTSQFHKSFVQQVWKYLAENGYIYKGTYRGYYDVNEEKYLNEFELKQKRKNDPSVLYIEEENSYFFNILKFKNFLTDLYQRSEEVIYPSYLQKEMLHFVNHELKDVCISRYNTQWGIKIPGEEKGTIYVWFDALLSYVSSVLHMVKRRQLGGGRDSPGILSPPWGGSPDGESSNGSPCSPPSNDVEKDELVCSYEDILSIVRLGNSRHGESDPHMRNQAPPSDMTPSDGTLFRLFQKAWNPEVQIIGKDILKFHGVLYICLLQSLHLKLPKKILCHGLIKSENVKMSKTIGNVISPFDIVQKYDTDIVRLYFFGCANIFEDKNFKKTHLESFQLFVRNNVGNLIYRVVSLCVDSNYLNIFQIGETDFLESPILRQCSESKQKLVALIHNREFPLFLENLMTLIKQVNKFFVHREPWKCTDDSVRFNRIIYETLEGIKFVSVFLYPIMPHICSSILRNIGLDVSPAGGASLLMLAEPTRQFALRGLIKIV
;
A
#
# COMPACT_ATOMS: atom_id res chain seq x y z
N MET A 1 -1.72 -5.28 -9.91
CA MET A 1 -1.14 -4.89 -11.22
C MET A 1 -2.24 -4.89 -12.24
N ASP A 2 -2.53 -3.70 -12.76
CA ASP A 2 -3.43 -3.52 -13.89
C ASP A 2 -2.63 -3.76 -15.17
N GLU A 3 -3.05 -4.77 -15.94
CA GLU A 3 -2.31 -5.34 -17.06
C GLU A 3 -3.10 -5.40 -18.36
N HIS A 4 -4.31 -4.84 -18.41
CA HIS A 4 -5.12 -4.80 -19.63
C HIS A 4 -5.19 -3.38 -20.23
N GLY A 5 -5.81 -3.24 -21.40
CA GLY A 5 -6.07 -1.94 -22.02
C GLY A 5 -5.23 -1.64 -23.26
N LEU A 6 -5.72 -0.64 -24.01
CA LEU A 6 -5.18 -0.24 -25.30
C LEU A 6 -3.76 0.32 -25.18
N LYS A 7 -3.44 0.96 -24.06
CA LYS A 7 -2.12 1.53 -23.80
C LYS A 7 -1.04 0.45 -23.75
N ILE A 8 -1.31 -0.66 -23.06
CA ILE A 8 -0.39 -1.80 -23.00
C ILE A 8 -0.27 -2.44 -24.37
N GLU A 9 -1.37 -2.64 -25.10
CA GLU A 9 -1.37 -3.19 -26.45
C GLU A 9 -0.51 -2.34 -27.42
N ARG A 10 -0.75 -1.02 -27.48
CA ARG A 10 0.00 -0.09 -28.34
C ARG A 10 1.48 -0.04 -27.97
N LYS A 11 1.79 -0.04 -26.67
CA LYS A 11 3.17 0.03 -26.19
C LYS A 11 3.94 -1.26 -26.50
N SER A 12 3.29 -2.42 -26.39
CA SER A 12 3.88 -3.72 -26.77
C SER A 12 4.21 -3.76 -28.26
N LYS A 13 3.27 -3.33 -29.12
CA LYS A 13 3.47 -3.21 -30.57
C LYS A 13 4.66 -2.28 -30.91
N LYS A 14 4.75 -1.13 -30.25
CA LYS A 14 5.86 -0.18 -30.45
C LYS A 14 7.22 -0.72 -29.98
N LEU A 15 7.23 -1.60 -28.98
CA LEU A 15 8.44 -2.24 -28.49
C LEU A 15 8.77 -3.54 -29.24
N GLU A 16 7.92 -3.96 -30.19
CA GLU A 16 8.07 -5.20 -30.96
C GLU A 16 8.18 -6.47 -30.09
N ILE A 17 7.53 -6.46 -28.92
CA ILE A 17 7.47 -7.60 -28.00
C ILE A 17 6.03 -8.10 -27.83
N SER A 18 5.88 -9.36 -27.41
CA SER A 18 4.56 -9.91 -27.11
C SER A 18 3.92 -9.19 -25.92
N ILE A 19 2.59 -9.11 -25.87
CA ILE A 19 1.91 -8.44 -24.76
C ILE A 19 2.16 -9.18 -23.44
N ALA A 20 2.16 -10.52 -23.47
CA ALA A 20 2.49 -11.35 -22.31
C ALA A 20 3.87 -11.06 -21.75
N GLU A 21 4.88 -10.93 -22.62
CA GLU A 21 6.24 -10.54 -22.23
C GLU A 21 6.28 -9.13 -21.64
N HIS A 22 5.60 -8.17 -22.26
CA HIS A 22 5.57 -6.79 -21.76
C HIS A 22 4.96 -6.70 -20.35
N VAL A 23 3.83 -7.36 -20.09
CA VAL A 23 3.20 -7.34 -18.75
C VAL A 23 4.02 -8.12 -17.72
N ASN A 24 4.71 -9.20 -18.12
CA ASN A 24 5.62 -9.94 -17.25
C ASN A 24 6.84 -9.08 -16.85
N ASN A 25 7.43 -8.36 -17.82
CA ASN A 25 8.52 -7.42 -17.56
C ASN A 25 8.09 -6.26 -16.65
N MET A 26 6.86 -5.77 -16.82
CA MET A 26 6.31 -4.78 -15.91
C MET A 26 6.12 -5.34 -14.50
N SER A 27 5.51 -6.53 -14.37
CA SER A 27 5.32 -7.19 -13.07
C SER A 27 6.64 -7.43 -12.33
N SER A 28 7.67 -7.93 -13.03
CA SER A 28 8.99 -8.17 -12.43
C SER A 28 9.64 -6.88 -11.94
N TYR A 29 9.49 -5.77 -12.67
CA TYR A 29 9.97 -4.45 -12.25
C TYR A 29 9.35 -4.00 -10.92
N TYR A 30 8.02 -4.11 -10.77
CA TYR A 30 7.33 -3.74 -9.53
C TYR A 30 7.73 -4.66 -8.36
N GLN A 31 7.83 -5.96 -8.59
CA GLN A 31 8.26 -6.91 -7.56
C GLN A 31 9.70 -6.64 -7.10
N MET A 32 10.61 -6.40 -8.04
CA MET A 32 12.00 -6.06 -7.74
C MET A 32 12.09 -4.74 -6.96
N MET A 33 11.29 -3.74 -7.30
CA MET A 33 11.24 -2.49 -6.54
C MET A 33 10.69 -2.70 -5.11
N ASN A 34 9.64 -3.50 -4.94
CA ASN A 34 9.13 -3.87 -3.62
C ASN A 34 10.19 -4.58 -2.78
N GLN A 35 10.95 -5.50 -3.38
CA GLN A 35 12.05 -6.19 -2.70
C GLN A 35 13.15 -5.21 -2.27
N LYS A 36 13.60 -4.33 -3.18
CA LYS A 36 14.62 -3.33 -2.87
C LYS A 36 14.17 -2.34 -1.80
N LEU A 37 12.91 -1.91 -1.83
CA LEU A 37 12.36 -1.00 -0.82
C LEU A 37 11.85 -1.71 0.43
N HIS A 38 11.97 -3.03 0.52
CA HIS A 38 11.45 -3.83 1.64
C HIS A 38 9.96 -3.56 1.92
N VAL A 39 9.19 -3.46 0.85
CA VAL A 39 7.73 -3.37 0.88
C VAL A 39 7.18 -4.78 0.85
N HIS A 40 6.79 -5.28 2.02
CA HIS A 40 6.16 -6.57 2.17
C HIS A 40 4.67 -6.47 1.89
N VAL A 41 4.19 -7.21 0.89
CA VAL A 41 2.77 -7.33 0.56
C VAL A 41 2.31 -8.77 0.81
N ASN A 42 1.14 -8.95 1.42
CA ASN A 42 0.58 -10.29 1.63
C ASN A 42 0.15 -10.93 0.30
N ILE A 43 -0.31 -10.13 -0.65
CA ILE A 43 -0.77 -10.57 -1.97
C ILE A 43 -0.25 -9.59 -3.02
N PHE A 44 0.51 -10.11 -4.00
CA PHE A 44 0.82 -9.40 -5.24
C PHE A 44 -0.09 -9.93 -6.34
N TYR A 45 -1.11 -9.15 -6.74
CA TYR A 45 -2.18 -9.62 -7.60
C TYR A 45 -2.10 -9.05 -9.02
N ARG A 46 -2.43 -9.85 -10.04
CA ARG A 46 -2.35 -9.50 -11.47
C ARG A 46 -3.71 -9.69 -12.13
N THR A 47 -4.20 -8.70 -12.88
CA THR A 47 -5.50 -8.79 -13.55
C THR A 47 -5.50 -9.79 -14.71
N THR A 48 -4.32 -10.18 -15.21
CA THR A 48 -4.18 -11.25 -16.21
C THR A 48 -4.46 -12.66 -15.70
N SER A 49 -4.56 -12.86 -14.37
CA SER A 49 -4.86 -14.16 -13.77
C SER A 49 -6.22 -14.71 -14.22
N GLN A 50 -6.31 -16.03 -14.38
CA GLN A 50 -7.53 -16.68 -14.87
C GLN A 50 -8.68 -16.54 -13.87
N PHE A 51 -8.38 -16.57 -12.58
CA PHE A 51 -9.36 -16.31 -11.53
C PHE A 51 -9.95 -14.90 -11.61
N HIS A 52 -9.12 -13.88 -11.79
CA HIS A 52 -9.60 -12.50 -11.93
C HIS A 52 -10.49 -12.34 -13.17
N LYS A 53 -10.05 -12.86 -14.33
CA LYS A 53 -10.81 -12.80 -15.58
C LYS A 53 -12.19 -13.41 -15.44
N SER A 54 -12.26 -14.63 -14.91
CA SER A 54 -13.53 -15.31 -14.66
C SER A 54 -14.37 -14.55 -13.63
N PHE A 55 -13.79 -14.05 -12.53
CA PHE A 55 -14.50 -13.24 -11.54
C PHE A 55 -15.16 -12.01 -12.15
N VAL A 56 -14.43 -11.22 -12.94
CA VAL A 56 -14.97 -10.01 -13.58
C VAL A 56 -16.11 -10.36 -14.54
N GLN A 57 -15.98 -11.46 -15.29
CA GLN A 57 -17.05 -11.95 -16.17
C GLN A 57 -18.31 -12.38 -15.40
N GLN A 58 -18.16 -13.03 -14.23
CA GLN A 58 -19.32 -13.41 -13.42
C GLN A 58 -19.96 -12.20 -12.73
N VAL A 59 -19.16 -11.23 -12.25
CA VAL A 59 -19.67 -9.95 -11.74
C VAL A 59 -20.43 -9.19 -12.84
N TRP A 60 -19.91 -9.17 -14.07
CA TRP A 60 -20.61 -8.56 -15.20
C TRP A 60 -22.00 -9.18 -15.41
N LYS A 61 -22.10 -10.51 -15.44
CA LYS A 61 -23.39 -11.20 -15.57
C LYS A 61 -24.35 -10.82 -14.45
N TYR A 62 -23.87 -10.88 -13.20
CA TYR A 62 -24.67 -10.50 -12.03
C TYR A 62 -25.21 -9.07 -12.16
N LEU A 63 -24.36 -8.11 -12.53
CA LEU A 63 -24.77 -6.71 -12.65
C LEU A 63 -25.73 -6.47 -13.83
N ALA A 64 -25.59 -7.21 -14.92
CA ALA A 64 -26.54 -7.16 -16.04
C ALA A 64 -27.91 -7.73 -15.64
N GLU A 65 -27.95 -8.90 -14.97
CA GLU A 65 -29.19 -9.53 -14.50
C GLU A 65 -29.93 -8.69 -13.48
N ASN A 66 -29.22 -7.92 -12.65
CA ASN A 66 -29.80 -7.02 -11.65
C ASN A 66 -30.04 -5.59 -12.18
N GLY A 67 -29.94 -5.38 -13.49
CA GLY A 67 -30.28 -4.12 -14.14
C GLY A 67 -29.34 -2.95 -13.80
N TYR A 68 -28.10 -3.23 -13.37
CA TYR A 68 -27.07 -2.21 -13.19
C TYR A 68 -26.29 -1.93 -14.49
N ILE A 69 -26.28 -2.87 -15.43
CA ILE A 69 -25.67 -2.70 -16.75
C ILE A 69 -26.78 -2.67 -17.81
N TYR A 70 -26.68 -1.72 -18.74
CA TYR A 70 -27.60 -1.61 -19.87
C TYR A 70 -26.85 -1.31 -21.18
N LYS A 71 -27.47 -1.64 -22.32
CA LYS A 71 -26.95 -1.33 -23.66
C LYS A 71 -27.40 0.06 -24.12
N GLY A 72 -26.55 0.76 -24.85
CA GLY A 72 -26.88 2.02 -25.51
C GLY A 72 -25.81 2.42 -26.52
N THR A 73 -26.03 3.55 -27.18
CA THR A 73 -25.07 4.12 -28.13
C THR A 73 -24.17 5.10 -27.40
N TYR A 74 -22.86 4.88 -27.45
CA TYR A 74 -21.89 5.87 -26.99
C TYR A 74 -21.51 6.82 -28.12
N ARG A 75 -21.50 8.13 -27.84
CA ARG A 75 -21.01 9.19 -28.73
C ARG A 75 -20.15 10.16 -27.92
N GLY A 76 -18.86 10.26 -28.22
CA GLY A 76 -18.01 11.22 -27.54
C GLY A 76 -16.52 11.05 -27.77
N TYR A 77 -15.73 11.94 -27.16
CA TYR A 77 -14.28 11.93 -27.27
C TYR A 77 -13.64 11.05 -26.19
N TYR A 78 -12.61 10.30 -26.56
CA TYR A 78 -11.88 9.36 -25.71
C TYR A 78 -10.39 9.68 -25.73
N ASP A 79 -9.78 9.83 -24.54
CA ASP A 79 -8.35 10.00 -24.38
C ASP A 79 -7.67 8.65 -24.15
N VAL A 80 -6.76 8.27 -25.04
CA VAL A 80 -6.06 6.98 -24.98
C VAL A 80 -4.96 6.95 -23.90
N ASN A 81 -4.42 8.10 -23.50
CA ASN A 81 -3.37 8.15 -22.46
C ASN A 81 -3.94 7.97 -21.05
N GLU A 82 -5.12 8.56 -20.83
CA GLU A 82 -5.89 8.47 -19.58
C GLU A 82 -6.87 7.30 -19.58
N GLU A 83 -7.06 6.66 -20.74
CA GLU A 83 -8.01 5.57 -20.99
C GLU A 83 -9.44 5.91 -20.55
N LYS A 84 -9.84 7.17 -20.70
CA LYS A 84 -11.14 7.67 -20.23
C LYS A 84 -11.83 8.49 -21.30
N TYR A 85 -13.16 8.56 -21.21
CA TYR A 85 -13.94 9.50 -22.00
C TYR A 85 -13.84 10.91 -21.42
N LEU A 86 -13.83 11.91 -22.31
CA LEU A 86 -13.69 13.31 -21.96
C LEU A 86 -15.05 13.99 -21.96
N ASN A 87 -15.32 14.81 -20.93
CA ASN A 87 -16.42 15.76 -20.99
C ASN A 87 -16.04 17.00 -21.83
N GLU A 88 -17.01 17.88 -22.12
CA GLU A 88 -16.76 19.07 -22.95
C GLU A 88 -15.69 20.01 -22.38
N PHE A 89 -15.59 20.11 -21.05
CA PHE A 89 -14.61 20.96 -20.39
C PHE A 89 -13.20 20.38 -20.48
N GLU A 90 -13.04 19.08 -20.22
CA GLU A 90 -11.78 18.36 -20.39
C GLU A 90 -11.32 18.37 -21.85
N LEU A 91 -12.24 18.22 -22.80
CA LEU A 91 -11.96 18.33 -24.22
C LEU A 91 -11.42 19.72 -24.58
N LYS A 92 -11.99 20.80 -24.02
CA LYS A 92 -11.52 22.18 -24.23
C LYS A 92 -10.12 22.42 -23.65
N GLN A 93 -9.71 21.66 -22.63
CA GLN A 93 -8.36 21.75 -22.05
C GLN A 93 -7.31 21.01 -22.87
N LYS A 94 -7.71 20.05 -23.73
CA LYS A 94 -6.77 19.34 -24.60
C LYS A 94 -6.33 20.24 -25.76
N ARG A 95 -5.12 19.99 -26.26
CA ARG A 95 -4.61 20.70 -27.44
C ARG A 95 -5.53 20.40 -28.62
N LYS A 96 -5.82 21.41 -29.44
CA LYS A 96 -6.57 21.22 -30.70
C LYS A 96 -5.84 20.18 -31.57
N ASN A 97 -6.56 19.14 -32.00
CA ASN A 97 -6.04 17.98 -32.74
C ASN A 97 -5.00 17.12 -31.98
N ASP A 98 -5.16 16.96 -30.66
CA ASP A 98 -4.35 16.01 -29.88
C ASP A 98 -4.54 14.58 -30.42
N PRO A 99 -3.49 13.90 -30.93
CA PRO A 99 -3.60 12.56 -31.50
C PRO A 99 -3.98 11.48 -30.48
N SER A 100 -3.92 11.79 -29.19
CA SER A 100 -4.40 10.88 -28.13
C SER A 100 -5.91 10.94 -27.93
N VAL A 101 -6.61 11.93 -28.51
CA VAL A 101 -8.06 12.12 -28.38
C VAL A 101 -8.76 11.63 -29.65
N LEU A 102 -9.65 10.65 -29.51
CA LEU A 102 -10.40 10.03 -30.61
C LEU A 102 -11.89 10.30 -30.42
N TYR A 103 -12.61 10.68 -31.48
CA TYR A 103 -14.07 10.65 -31.46
C TYR A 103 -14.54 9.22 -31.71
N ILE A 104 -15.40 8.70 -30.83
CA ILE A 104 -15.93 7.35 -30.87
C ILE A 104 -17.45 7.43 -30.91
N GLU A 105 -18.03 6.78 -31.91
CA GLU A 105 -19.45 6.47 -31.99
C GLU A 105 -19.61 4.95 -32.07
N GLU A 106 -20.15 4.35 -31.01
CA GLU A 106 -20.29 2.90 -30.86
C GLU A 106 -21.72 2.55 -30.42
N GLU A 107 -22.51 2.01 -31.34
CA GLU A 107 -23.94 1.69 -31.14
C GLU A 107 -24.19 0.51 -30.17
N ASN A 108 -23.23 -0.40 -30.00
CA ASN A 108 -23.34 -1.55 -29.10
C ASN A 108 -22.52 -1.34 -27.80
N SER A 109 -22.66 -0.18 -27.15
CA SER A 109 -21.94 0.12 -25.91
C SER A 109 -22.71 -0.33 -24.68
N TYR A 110 -21.99 -0.78 -23.65
CA TYR A 110 -22.54 -1.14 -22.35
C TYR A 110 -22.20 -0.07 -21.32
N PHE A 111 -23.19 0.32 -20.53
CA PHE A 111 -23.07 1.35 -19.51
C PHE A 111 -23.37 0.81 -18.13
N PHE A 112 -22.57 1.22 -17.15
CA PHE A 112 -22.89 1.02 -15.74
C PHE A 112 -23.73 2.20 -15.26
N ASN A 113 -24.95 1.90 -14.79
CA ASN A 113 -25.91 2.89 -14.33
C ASN A 113 -25.54 3.39 -12.93
N ILE A 114 -24.53 4.27 -12.86
CA ILE A 114 -24.10 4.85 -11.58
C ILE A 114 -25.08 5.88 -11.04
N LEU A 115 -25.97 6.41 -11.89
CA LEU A 115 -27.00 7.36 -11.47
C LEU A 115 -27.96 6.77 -10.44
N LYS A 116 -28.18 5.44 -10.45
CA LYS A 116 -28.93 4.72 -9.40
C LYS A 116 -28.37 4.94 -7.99
N PHE A 117 -27.10 5.29 -7.86
CA PHE A 117 -26.42 5.48 -6.58
C PHE A 117 -26.24 6.94 -6.20
N LYS A 118 -26.82 7.89 -6.93
CA LYS A 118 -26.60 9.33 -6.68
C LYS A 118 -26.91 9.73 -5.24
N ASN A 119 -28.09 9.38 -4.73
CA ASN A 119 -28.49 9.72 -3.35
C ASN A 119 -27.54 9.08 -2.33
N PHE A 120 -27.20 7.80 -2.53
CA PHE A 120 -26.26 7.09 -1.67
C PHE A 120 -24.88 7.77 -1.62
N LEU A 121 -24.33 8.18 -2.77
CA LEU A 121 -23.04 8.88 -2.84
C LEU A 121 -23.11 10.27 -2.19
N THR A 122 -24.18 11.02 -2.43
CA THR A 122 -24.41 12.32 -1.80
C THR A 122 -24.43 12.18 -0.28
N ASP A 123 -25.23 11.24 0.24
CA ASP A 123 -25.32 10.97 1.68
C ASP A 123 -23.99 10.51 2.27
N LEU A 124 -23.23 9.68 1.53
CA LEU A 124 -21.92 9.20 1.96
C LEU A 124 -20.93 10.36 2.15
N TYR A 125 -20.89 11.31 1.20
CA TYR A 125 -19.90 12.39 1.20
C TYR A 125 -20.32 13.65 1.96
N GLN A 126 -21.59 13.77 2.33
CA GLN A 126 -22.08 14.82 3.25
C GLN A 126 -21.78 14.53 4.73
N ARG A 127 -21.49 13.28 5.10
CA ARG A 127 -21.20 12.90 6.49
C ARG A 127 -19.95 13.62 7.02
N SER A 128 -19.95 13.88 8.33
CA SER A 128 -18.79 14.43 9.04
C SER A 128 -17.63 13.45 9.13
N GLU A 129 -17.90 12.15 9.18
CA GLU A 129 -16.87 11.12 9.09
C GLU A 129 -16.34 11.02 7.66
N GLU A 130 -15.11 11.47 7.46
CA GLU A 130 -14.49 11.55 6.14
C GLU A 130 -14.15 10.17 5.58
N VAL A 131 -14.80 9.72 4.52
CA VAL A 131 -14.37 8.50 3.80
C VAL A 131 -13.17 8.81 2.91
N ILE A 132 -13.08 10.01 2.35
CA ILE A 132 -11.96 10.42 1.49
C ILE A 132 -11.09 11.43 2.24
N TYR A 133 -9.79 11.17 2.30
CA TYR A 133 -8.81 12.05 2.94
C TYR A 133 -7.72 12.46 1.94
N PRO A 134 -7.27 13.73 1.91
CA PRO A 134 -7.70 14.84 2.78
C PRO A 134 -9.11 15.36 2.50
N SER A 135 -9.69 16.04 3.50
CA SER A 135 -11.09 16.47 3.54
C SER A 135 -11.56 17.31 2.36
N TYR A 136 -10.68 18.12 1.77
CA TYR A 136 -11.03 18.93 0.61
C TYR A 136 -11.37 18.08 -0.62
N LEU A 137 -10.79 16.87 -0.75
CA LEU A 137 -11.09 15.96 -1.85
C LEU A 137 -12.47 15.31 -1.69
N GLN A 138 -12.92 15.09 -0.46
CA GLN A 138 -14.31 14.66 -0.23
C GLN A 138 -15.29 15.74 -0.66
N LYS A 139 -14.99 17.01 -0.38
CA LYS A 139 -15.81 18.16 -0.82
C LYS A 139 -15.83 18.26 -2.35
N GLU A 140 -14.69 18.07 -3.00
CA GLU A 140 -14.59 18.00 -4.46
C GLU A 140 -15.44 16.83 -5.01
N MET A 141 -15.40 15.68 -4.36
CA MET A 141 -16.20 14.52 -4.75
C MET A 141 -17.70 14.78 -4.61
N LEU A 142 -18.13 15.41 -3.51
CA LEU A 142 -19.52 15.80 -3.31
C LEU A 142 -20.00 16.76 -4.40
N HIS A 143 -19.18 17.75 -4.76
CA HIS A 143 -19.47 18.66 -5.87
C HIS A 143 -19.62 17.89 -7.19
N PHE A 144 -18.67 17.00 -7.49
CA PHE A 144 -18.73 16.16 -8.69
C PHE A 144 -20.01 15.30 -8.76
N VAL A 145 -20.37 14.63 -7.66
CA VAL A 145 -21.58 13.79 -7.58
C VAL A 145 -22.86 14.62 -7.81
N ASN A 146 -22.91 15.85 -7.31
CA ASN A 146 -24.09 16.70 -7.45
C ASN A 146 -24.27 17.27 -8.86
N HIS A 147 -23.17 17.62 -9.54
CA HIS A 147 -23.21 18.43 -10.77
C HIS A 147 -22.75 17.71 -12.04
N GLU A 148 -21.90 16.69 -11.94
CA GLU A 148 -21.20 16.09 -13.09
C GLU A 148 -21.42 14.57 -13.25
N LEU A 149 -22.15 13.94 -12.33
CA LEU A 149 -22.38 12.49 -12.35
C LEU A 149 -23.13 12.05 -13.63
N LYS A 150 -22.56 11.07 -14.34
CA LYS A 150 -23.10 10.49 -15.58
C LYS A 150 -22.79 9.00 -15.65
N ASP A 151 -23.64 8.24 -16.32
CA ASP A 151 -23.40 6.81 -16.55
C ASP A 151 -22.09 6.57 -17.30
N VAL A 152 -21.41 5.49 -16.92
CA VAL A 152 -20.05 5.20 -17.39
C VAL A 152 -20.11 4.08 -18.43
N CYS A 153 -19.61 4.35 -19.64
CA CYS A 153 -19.43 3.29 -20.64
C CYS A 153 -18.30 2.34 -20.19
N ILE A 154 -18.66 1.08 -19.99
CA ILE A 154 -17.81 0.00 -19.46
C ILE A 154 -17.46 -1.07 -20.51
N SER A 155 -17.77 -0.85 -21.78
CA SER A 155 -17.33 -1.67 -22.92
C SER A 155 -16.31 -0.95 -23.80
N ARG A 156 -15.41 -1.70 -24.43
CA ARG A 156 -14.45 -1.19 -25.42
C ARG A 156 -14.36 -2.14 -26.61
N TYR A 157 -14.41 -1.61 -27.83
CA TYR A 157 -14.25 -2.38 -29.08
C TYR A 157 -12.95 -2.03 -29.83
N ASN A 158 -12.16 -1.11 -29.28
CA ASN A 158 -10.94 -0.60 -29.89
C ASN A 158 -9.65 -1.34 -29.45
N THR A 159 -9.77 -2.36 -28.61
CA THR A 159 -8.64 -3.18 -28.14
C THR A 159 -9.04 -4.66 -28.08
N GLN A 160 -8.09 -5.54 -28.37
CA GLN A 160 -8.25 -6.98 -28.16
C GLN A 160 -7.63 -7.45 -26.84
N TRP A 161 -6.84 -6.59 -26.18
CA TRP A 161 -6.15 -6.91 -24.94
C TRP A 161 -6.94 -6.45 -23.71
N GLY A 162 -7.98 -7.22 -23.39
CA GLY A 162 -8.82 -7.01 -22.21
C GLY A 162 -9.70 -8.22 -21.92
N ILE A 163 -10.41 -8.17 -20.80
CA ILE A 163 -11.35 -9.23 -20.41
C ILE A 163 -12.54 -9.20 -21.36
N LYS A 164 -12.90 -10.33 -21.98
CA LYS A 164 -14.02 -10.39 -22.93
C LYS A 164 -15.36 -10.20 -22.23
N ILE A 165 -16.23 -9.39 -22.83
CA ILE A 165 -17.62 -9.23 -22.37
C ILE A 165 -18.35 -10.56 -22.58
N PRO A 166 -19.02 -11.13 -21.55
CA PRO A 166 -19.78 -12.37 -21.70
C PRO A 166 -20.85 -12.25 -22.80
N GLY A 167 -20.81 -13.17 -23.77
CA GLY A 167 -21.77 -13.19 -24.89
C GLY A 167 -21.43 -12.25 -26.06
N GLU A 168 -20.30 -11.56 -26.04
CA GLU A 168 -19.84 -10.67 -27.14
C GLU A 168 -18.48 -11.14 -27.67
N GLU A 169 -18.35 -11.29 -28.99
CA GLU A 169 -17.13 -11.81 -29.62
C GLU A 169 -15.98 -10.79 -29.62
N LYS A 170 -16.31 -9.53 -29.94
CA LYS A 170 -15.33 -8.47 -30.19
C LYS A 170 -15.13 -7.53 -28.99
N GLY A 171 -16.12 -7.42 -28.11
CA GLY A 171 -16.13 -6.46 -27.00
C GLY A 171 -15.24 -6.87 -25.83
N THR A 172 -14.51 -5.91 -25.27
CA THR A 172 -13.74 -6.05 -24.03
C THR A 172 -14.31 -5.16 -22.93
N ILE A 173 -14.18 -5.61 -21.69
CA ILE A 173 -14.57 -4.86 -20.50
C ILE A 173 -13.57 -3.74 -20.30
N TYR A 174 -14.08 -2.57 -19.95
CA TYR A 174 -13.28 -1.40 -19.65
C TYR A 174 -12.28 -1.66 -18.53
N VAL A 175 -11.01 -1.34 -18.78
CA VAL A 175 -9.88 -1.57 -17.88
C VAL A 175 -10.10 -1.09 -16.44
N TRP A 176 -10.68 0.10 -16.23
CA TRP A 176 -10.94 0.60 -14.87
C TRP A 176 -12.03 -0.21 -14.14
N PHE A 177 -12.99 -0.76 -14.86
CA PHE A 177 -14.02 -1.62 -14.27
C PHE A 177 -13.41 -2.95 -13.78
N ASP A 178 -12.57 -3.56 -14.63
CA ASP A 178 -11.72 -4.70 -14.31
C ASP A 178 -10.83 -4.42 -13.08
N ALA A 179 -10.01 -3.37 -13.17
CA ALA A 179 -8.95 -3.11 -12.21
C ALA A 179 -9.50 -2.84 -10.81
N LEU A 180 -10.64 -2.17 -10.70
CA LEU A 180 -11.32 -1.94 -9.42
C LEU A 180 -11.84 -3.23 -8.78
N LEU A 181 -12.23 -4.23 -9.57
CA LEU A 181 -12.63 -5.54 -9.07
C LEU A 181 -11.44 -6.39 -8.61
N SER A 182 -10.19 -5.96 -8.87
CA SER A 182 -8.99 -6.65 -8.40
C SER A 182 -8.90 -6.70 -6.86
N TYR A 183 -9.38 -5.66 -6.16
CA TYR A 183 -9.43 -5.65 -4.70
C TYR A 183 -10.26 -6.82 -4.17
N VAL A 184 -11.49 -6.97 -4.67
CA VAL A 184 -12.43 -8.02 -4.23
C VAL A 184 -11.95 -9.41 -4.67
N SER A 185 -11.59 -9.56 -5.94
CA SER A 185 -11.17 -10.84 -6.50
C SER A 185 -9.89 -11.38 -5.86
N SER A 186 -8.92 -10.52 -5.49
CA SER A 186 -7.69 -10.97 -4.82
C SER A 186 -7.96 -11.59 -3.45
N VAL A 187 -8.89 -11.02 -2.68
CA VAL A 187 -9.29 -11.55 -1.37
C VAL A 187 -10.07 -12.86 -1.55
N LEU A 188 -10.99 -12.91 -2.50
CA LEU A 188 -11.75 -14.13 -2.78
C LEU A 188 -10.84 -15.26 -3.28
N HIS A 189 -9.89 -14.94 -4.15
CA HIS A 189 -8.88 -15.87 -4.65
C HIS A 189 -8.08 -16.49 -3.49
N MET A 190 -7.56 -15.66 -2.59
CA MET A 190 -6.84 -16.12 -1.40
C MET A 190 -7.71 -17.05 -0.54
N VAL A 191 -8.98 -16.70 -0.31
CA VAL A 191 -9.90 -17.51 0.49
C VAL A 191 -10.15 -18.86 -0.18
N LYS A 192 -10.45 -18.88 -1.48
CA LYS A 192 -10.70 -20.13 -2.22
C LYS A 192 -9.46 -21.02 -2.30
N ARG A 193 -8.28 -20.44 -2.54
CA ARG A 193 -7.01 -21.19 -2.56
C ARG A 193 -6.74 -21.88 -1.21
N ARG A 194 -7.01 -21.20 -0.09
CA ARG A 194 -6.87 -21.78 1.26
C ARG A 194 -7.90 -22.87 1.57
N GLN A 195 -9.13 -22.75 1.06
CA GLN A 195 -10.15 -23.80 1.21
C GLN A 195 -9.75 -25.08 0.44
N LEU A 196 -9.28 -24.93 -0.79
CA LEU A 196 -8.88 -26.07 -1.63
C LEU A 196 -7.55 -26.70 -1.19
N GLY A 197 -6.63 -25.90 -0.64
CA GLY A 197 -5.33 -26.35 -0.14
C GLY A 197 -5.35 -27.11 1.19
N GLY A 198 -6.52 -27.31 1.81
CA GLY A 198 -6.69 -28.18 2.98
C GLY A 198 -5.78 -27.84 4.18
N GLY A 199 -5.98 -26.68 4.81
CA GLY A 199 -5.58 -26.43 6.22
C GLY A 199 -4.11 -26.67 6.63
N ARG A 200 -3.16 -26.82 5.69
CA ARG A 200 -1.74 -27.10 5.99
C ARG A 200 -0.83 -25.88 6.03
N ASP A 201 -1.37 -24.68 5.90
CA ASP A 201 -0.65 -23.46 6.25
C ASP A 201 -1.30 -22.85 7.50
N SER A 202 -0.65 -23.05 8.63
CA SER A 202 -0.78 -22.16 9.81
C SER A 202 -0.56 -20.70 9.35
N PRO A 203 -0.90 -19.66 10.13
CA PRO A 203 -0.61 -18.27 9.75
C PRO A 203 0.90 -17.97 9.83
N GLY A 204 1.70 -18.71 9.08
CA GLY A 204 3.02 -18.30 8.65
C GLY A 204 2.80 -17.24 7.59
N ILE A 205 3.37 -16.06 7.86
CA ILE A 205 3.91 -15.19 6.83
C ILE A 205 4.38 -16.10 5.67
N LEU A 206 3.83 -15.92 4.46
CA LEU A 206 4.41 -16.48 3.26
C LEU A 206 5.88 -16.07 3.29
N SER A 207 6.76 -16.97 3.73
CA SER A 207 8.18 -16.71 3.74
C SER A 207 8.55 -16.45 2.28
N PRO A 208 9.22 -15.33 1.97
CA PRO A 208 9.82 -15.20 0.65
C PRO A 208 10.75 -16.39 0.44
N PRO A 209 10.93 -16.92 -0.79
CA PRO A 209 11.81 -18.06 -1.04
C PRO A 209 13.31 -17.70 -0.92
N TRP A 210 13.66 -16.70 -0.11
CA TRP A 210 14.99 -16.12 -0.03
C TRP A 210 15.48 -16.18 1.41
N GLY A 211 15.93 -17.37 1.81
CA GLY A 211 16.70 -17.60 3.03
C GLY A 211 18.16 -17.82 2.66
N GLY A 212 18.99 -16.83 2.94
CA GLY A 212 20.46 -16.92 2.86
C GLY A 212 21.07 -15.79 3.67
N SER A 213 21.43 -16.09 4.92
CA SER A 213 22.21 -15.20 5.79
C SER A 213 23.63 -15.03 5.22
N PRO A 214 24.24 -13.83 5.28
CA PRO A 214 25.59 -13.62 4.80
C PRO A 214 26.58 -13.80 5.95
N ASP A 215 27.00 -15.03 6.24
CA ASP A 215 28.18 -15.32 7.08
C ASP A 215 28.76 -16.69 6.67
N GLY A 216 29.96 -16.70 6.09
CA GLY A 216 30.71 -17.94 5.80
C GLY A 216 31.59 -17.86 4.54
N GLU A 217 32.85 -18.22 4.71
CA GLU A 217 33.97 -18.09 3.76
C GLU A 217 33.91 -18.93 2.47
N SER A 218 34.80 -18.57 1.55
CA SER A 218 35.12 -19.09 0.21
C SER A 218 34.93 -20.59 -0.09
N SER A 219 34.38 -20.90 -1.27
CA SER A 219 35.02 -21.78 -2.28
C SER A 219 34.23 -21.83 -3.60
N ASN A 220 34.96 -22.06 -4.70
CA ASN A 220 34.53 -22.00 -6.10
C ASN A 220 33.32 -22.89 -6.44
N GLY A 221 32.32 -22.31 -7.11
CA GLY A 221 31.23 -23.02 -7.78
C GLY A 221 30.48 -22.08 -8.74
N SER A 222 30.34 -22.52 -9.99
CA SER A 222 29.71 -21.80 -11.12
C SER A 222 28.36 -21.13 -10.76
N PRO A 223 28.01 -19.99 -11.38
CA PRO A 223 26.78 -19.27 -11.05
C PRO A 223 25.56 -20.12 -11.37
N CYS A 224 24.84 -20.53 -10.33
CA CYS A 224 23.54 -21.17 -10.44
C CYS A 224 22.56 -20.24 -11.16
N SER A 225 21.86 -20.81 -12.13
CA SER A 225 20.84 -20.15 -12.95
C SER A 225 19.72 -19.55 -12.09
N PRO A 226 19.09 -18.44 -12.53
CA PRO A 226 17.97 -17.85 -11.80
C PRO A 226 16.79 -18.84 -11.76
N PRO A 227 15.95 -18.80 -10.70
CA PRO A 227 14.83 -19.71 -10.56
C PRO A 227 13.85 -19.53 -11.72
N SER A 228 13.31 -20.64 -12.22
CA SER A 228 12.39 -20.65 -13.35
C SER A 228 11.15 -19.81 -13.05
N ASN A 229 10.80 -18.94 -14.00
CA ASN A 229 9.54 -18.20 -14.07
C ASN A 229 8.37 -19.14 -14.43
N ASP A 230 8.19 -20.21 -13.68
CA ASP A 230 7.01 -21.05 -13.84
C ASP A 230 5.84 -20.34 -13.17
N VAL A 231 5.04 -19.69 -14.02
CA VAL A 231 3.63 -19.42 -13.72
C VAL A 231 3.04 -20.76 -13.29
N GLU A 232 2.87 -20.98 -11.98
CA GLU A 232 1.88 -21.95 -11.53
C GLU A 232 0.61 -21.58 -12.28
N LYS A 233 0.22 -22.42 -13.25
CA LYS A 233 -1.06 -22.29 -13.95
C LYS A 233 -2.11 -22.54 -12.90
N ASP A 234 -2.48 -21.47 -12.20
CA ASP A 234 -3.56 -21.49 -11.23
C ASP A 234 -4.85 -21.65 -12.04
N GLU A 235 -5.26 -22.91 -12.22
CA GLU A 235 -6.48 -23.31 -12.95
C GLU A 235 -7.75 -22.86 -12.21
N LEU A 236 -7.62 -22.28 -11.03
CA LEU A 236 -8.73 -21.80 -10.23
C LEU A 236 -9.52 -20.72 -11.00
N VAL A 237 -10.80 -21.00 -11.20
CA VAL A 237 -11.78 -20.10 -11.83
C VAL A 237 -12.86 -19.70 -10.84
N CYS A 238 -13.40 -18.50 -11.03
CA CYS A 238 -14.58 -18.04 -10.32
C CYS A 238 -15.84 -18.47 -11.08
N SER A 239 -16.73 -19.16 -10.36
CA SER A 239 -18.06 -19.54 -10.83
C SER A 239 -19.08 -18.43 -10.52
N TYR A 240 -20.27 -18.52 -11.12
CA TYR A 240 -21.36 -17.61 -10.80
C TYR A 240 -21.86 -17.79 -9.35
N GLU A 241 -21.88 -19.03 -8.85
CA GLU A 241 -22.26 -19.35 -7.47
C GLU A 241 -21.31 -18.73 -6.45
N ASP A 242 -20.03 -18.55 -6.78
CA ASP A 242 -19.09 -17.81 -5.92
C ASP A 242 -19.51 -16.34 -5.76
N ILE A 243 -20.00 -15.71 -6.83
CA ILE A 243 -20.52 -14.33 -6.78
C ILE A 243 -21.77 -14.29 -5.91
N LEU A 244 -22.74 -15.18 -6.14
CA LEU A 244 -23.95 -15.24 -5.32
C LEU A 244 -23.63 -15.50 -3.84
N SER A 245 -22.61 -16.30 -3.56
CA SER A 245 -22.15 -16.60 -2.21
C SER A 245 -21.62 -15.36 -1.48
N ILE A 246 -20.94 -14.44 -2.16
CA ILE A 246 -20.40 -13.21 -1.53
C ILE A 246 -21.41 -12.05 -1.49
N VAL A 247 -22.41 -12.05 -2.37
CA VAL A 247 -23.41 -10.96 -2.47
C VAL A 247 -24.62 -11.14 -1.54
N ARG A 248 -24.87 -12.33 -0.97
CA ARG A 248 -26.02 -12.65 -0.08
C ARG A 248 -26.07 -11.91 1.29
N LEU A 249 -25.57 -10.69 1.37
CA LEU A 249 -25.80 -9.72 2.43
C LEU A 249 -26.89 -8.72 2.01
N GLY A 250 -28.11 -8.96 2.48
CA GLY A 250 -29.24 -8.02 2.33
C GLY A 250 -30.44 -8.28 3.25
N ASN A 251 -30.67 -9.51 3.71
CA ASN A 251 -31.82 -9.83 4.57
C ASN A 251 -31.48 -9.96 6.05
N SER A 252 -30.70 -9.01 6.58
CA SER A 252 -30.59 -8.79 8.02
C SER A 252 -30.22 -7.33 8.28
N ARG A 253 -31.24 -6.53 8.61
CA ARG A 253 -31.25 -5.13 9.09
C ARG A 253 -31.44 -4.02 8.04
N HIS A 254 -32.67 -3.86 7.57
CA HIS A 254 -33.53 -2.68 7.79
C HIS A 254 -34.88 -2.95 7.13
N GLY A 255 -35.96 -2.79 7.88
CA GLY A 255 -37.31 -2.97 7.36
C GLY A 255 -37.70 -1.81 6.47
N GLU A 256 -37.82 -2.08 5.17
CA GLU A 256 -38.72 -1.40 4.24
C GLU A 256 -38.82 -2.30 3.00
N SER A 257 -39.96 -2.95 2.85
CA SER A 257 -40.28 -3.86 1.75
C SER A 257 -40.70 -3.07 0.52
N ASP A 258 -39.91 -3.15 -0.55
CA ASP A 258 -40.35 -2.74 -1.89
C ASP A 258 -41.34 -3.81 -2.45
N PRO A 259 -42.60 -3.47 -2.75
CA PRO A 259 -43.62 -4.45 -3.13
C PRO A 259 -43.47 -5.05 -4.53
N HIS A 260 -42.53 -4.58 -5.36
CA HIS A 260 -42.53 -4.91 -6.80
C HIS A 260 -41.53 -6.00 -7.25
N MET A 261 -40.86 -6.71 -6.34
CA MET A 261 -40.01 -7.85 -6.69
C MET A 261 -40.42 -9.13 -5.97
N ARG A 262 -41.60 -9.65 -6.32
CA ARG A 262 -41.98 -11.04 -6.10
C ARG A 262 -42.42 -11.64 -7.42
N ASN A 263 -41.53 -12.42 -8.04
CA ASN A 263 -41.84 -13.67 -8.74
C ASN A 263 -40.63 -14.12 -9.55
N GLN A 264 -39.78 -14.94 -8.94
CA GLN A 264 -39.12 -16.09 -9.57
C GLN A 264 -38.36 -16.83 -8.47
N ALA A 265 -38.90 -17.97 -8.04
CA ALA A 265 -38.19 -18.90 -7.17
C ALA A 265 -37.16 -19.67 -8.02
N PRO A 266 -35.92 -19.90 -7.54
CA PRO A 266 -34.95 -20.70 -8.26
C PRO A 266 -35.33 -22.19 -8.27
N PRO A 267 -34.86 -22.99 -9.25
CA PRO A 267 -35.18 -24.42 -9.36
C PRO A 267 -34.63 -25.22 -8.18
N SER A 268 -35.38 -26.24 -7.76
CA SER A 268 -35.21 -26.99 -6.51
C SER A 268 -34.19 -28.14 -6.57
N ASP A 269 -32.99 -27.91 -7.12
CA ASP A 269 -31.93 -28.94 -7.18
C ASP A 269 -30.51 -28.35 -6.98
N MET A 270 -30.32 -27.60 -5.90
CA MET A 270 -28.97 -27.22 -5.45
C MET A 270 -28.83 -27.47 -3.95
N THR A 271 -27.93 -28.39 -3.61
CA THR A 271 -27.37 -28.53 -2.25
C THR A 271 -26.83 -27.16 -1.81
N PRO A 272 -27.22 -26.63 -0.63
CA PRO A 272 -26.75 -25.33 -0.19
C PRO A 272 -25.23 -25.38 -0.05
N SER A 273 -24.50 -24.50 -0.75
CA SER A 273 -23.12 -24.22 -0.37
C SER A 273 -23.16 -23.78 1.10
N ASP A 274 -22.35 -24.40 1.95
CA ASP A 274 -22.49 -24.41 3.42
C ASP A 274 -22.21 -23.03 4.11
N GLY A 275 -22.38 -21.91 3.39
CA GLY A 275 -22.08 -20.55 3.87
C GLY A 275 -20.61 -20.33 4.26
N THR A 276 -19.77 -21.36 4.15
CA THR A 276 -18.40 -21.37 4.64
C THR A 276 -17.51 -20.44 3.80
N LEU A 277 -17.69 -20.41 2.48
CA LEU A 277 -17.01 -19.43 1.62
C LEU A 277 -17.37 -17.99 2.01
N PHE A 278 -18.67 -17.71 2.18
CA PHE A 278 -19.16 -16.40 2.61
C PHE A 278 -18.53 -15.95 3.93
N ARG A 279 -18.57 -16.80 4.97
CA ARG A 279 -18.00 -16.48 6.29
C ARG A 279 -16.50 -16.20 6.23
N LEU A 280 -15.74 -16.98 5.47
CA LEU A 280 -14.30 -16.77 5.30
C LEU A 280 -13.99 -15.50 4.51
N PHE A 281 -14.74 -15.26 3.43
CA PHE A 281 -14.62 -14.03 2.66
C PHE A 281 -14.95 -12.81 3.52
N GLN A 282 -16.03 -12.84 4.30
CA GLN A 282 -16.41 -11.73 5.18
C GLN A 282 -15.33 -11.42 6.24
N LYS A 283 -14.66 -12.45 6.77
CA LYS A 283 -13.51 -12.26 7.69
C LYS A 283 -12.29 -11.68 6.98
N ALA A 284 -12.05 -12.05 5.73
CA ALA A 284 -10.91 -11.59 4.96
C ALA A 284 -11.13 -10.22 4.29
N TRP A 285 -12.38 -9.90 3.91
CA TRP A 285 -12.79 -8.64 3.29
C TRP A 285 -12.89 -7.54 4.34
N ASN A 286 -11.74 -6.95 4.65
CA ASN A 286 -11.65 -5.85 5.58
C ASN A 286 -10.98 -4.61 4.94
N PRO A 287 -11.69 -3.88 4.06
CA PRO A 287 -11.15 -2.67 3.45
C PRO A 287 -11.09 -1.53 4.49
N GLU A 288 -10.06 -1.51 5.34
CA GLU A 288 -9.89 -0.44 6.33
C GLU A 288 -9.36 0.84 5.67
N VAL A 289 -8.29 0.70 4.88
CA VAL A 289 -7.61 1.81 4.24
C VAL A 289 -7.27 1.45 2.81
N GLN A 290 -7.64 2.33 1.89
CA GLN A 290 -7.24 2.28 0.49
C GLN A 290 -6.32 3.46 0.21
N ILE A 291 -5.14 3.22 -0.36
CA ILE A 291 -4.16 4.27 -0.69
C ILE A 291 -4.10 4.43 -2.19
N ILE A 292 -4.33 5.64 -2.69
CA ILE A 292 -4.34 5.96 -4.13
C ILE A 292 -3.69 7.31 -4.38
N GLY A 293 -3.29 7.55 -5.64
CA GLY A 293 -2.98 8.89 -6.11
C GLY A 293 -4.27 9.71 -6.29
N LYS A 294 -4.22 11.02 -6.05
CA LYS A 294 -5.38 11.90 -6.24
C LYS A 294 -5.92 11.92 -7.68
N ASP A 295 -5.10 11.58 -8.66
CA ASP A 295 -5.44 11.54 -10.09
C ASP A 295 -6.46 10.45 -10.46
N ILE A 296 -6.56 9.40 -9.63
CA ILE A 296 -7.48 8.27 -9.85
C ILE A 296 -8.64 8.25 -8.85
N LEU A 297 -8.85 9.37 -8.13
CA LEU A 297 -9.88 9.50 -7.11
C LEU A 297 -11.29 9.31 -7.68
N LYS A 298 -11.62 9.84 -8.87
CA LYS A 298 -12.97 9.68 -9.44
C LYS A 298 -13.35 8.20 -9.68
N PHE A 299 -12.38 7.37 -10.06
CA PHE A 299 -12.62 5.93 -10.21
C PHE A 299 -12.90 5.27 -8.86
N HIS A 300 -12.16 5.63 -7.81
CA HIS A 300 -12.27 5.02 -6.49
C HIS A 300 -13.41 5.59 -5.63
N GLY A 301 -13.71 6.88 -5.77
CA GLY A 301 -14.75 7.60 -5.04
C GLY A 301 -16.11 7.58 -5.75
N VAL A 302 -16.24 7.02 -6.95
CA VAL A 302 -17.54 6.89 -7.61
C VAL A 302 -17.70 5.47 -8.12
N LEU A 303 -16.95 5.11 -9.16
CA LEU A 303 -17.14 3.83 -9.85
C LEU A 303 -16.97 2.64 -8.89
N TYR A 304 -15.91 2.64 -8.08
CA TYR A 304 -15.63 1.58 -7.12
C TYR A 304 -16.67 1.50 -5.99
N ILE A 305 -17.08 2.64 -5.44
CA ILE A 305 -18.12 2.68 -4.40
C ILE A 305 -19.44 2.13 -4.96
N CYS A 306 -19.83 2.53 -6.17
CA CYS A 306 -21.02 1.99 -6.83
C CYS A 306 -20.89 0.49 -7.10
N LEU A 307 -19.72 -0.01 -7.51
CA LEU A 307 -19.46 -1.45 -7.71
C LEU A 307 -19.58 -2.25 -6.41
N LEU A 308 -19.04 -1.75 -5.30
CA LEU A 308 -19.19 -2.40 -4.00
C LEU A 308 -20.65 -2.37 -3.55
N GLN A 309 -21.33 -1.24 -3.75
CA GLN A 309 -22.73 -1.08 -3.37
C GLN A 309 -23.66 -1.98 -4.19
N SER A 310 -23.40 -2.17 -5.49
CA SER A 310 -24.17 -3.09 -6.35
C SER A 310 -23.94 -4.55 -6.00
N LEU A 311 -22.80 -4.88 -5.38
CA LEU A 311 -22.46 -6.21 -4.86
C LEU A 311 -22.79 -6.37 -3.37
N HIS A 312 -23.38 -5.36 -2.73
CA HIS A 312 -23.67 -5.33 -1.29
C HIS A 312 -22.45 -5.62 -0.39
N LEU A 313 -21.27 -5.16 -0.81
CA LEU A 313 -20.00 -5.36 -0.09
C LEU A 313 -19.67 -4.17 0.81
N LYS A 314 -18.98 -4.47 1.93
CA LYS A 314 -18.47 -3.43 2.85
C LYS A 314 -17.57 -2.45 2.09
N LEU A 315 -17.85 -1.16 2.24
CA LEU A 315 -17.05 -0.06 1.69
C LEU A 315 -15.73 0.14 2.45
N PRO A 316 -14.71 0.74 1.80
CA PRO A 316 -13.52 1.18 2.51
C PRO A 316 -13.85 2.20 3.59
N LYS A 317 -13.27 2.07 4.80
CA LYS A 317 -13.46 3.10 5.84
C LYS A 317 -12.76 4.41 5.51
N LYS A 318 -11.58 4.33 4.89
CA LYS A 318 -10.80 5.50 4.43
C LYS A 318 -10.18 5.25 3.06
N ILE A 319 -10.28 6.24 2.18
CA ILE A 319 -9.55 6.37 0.92
C ILE A 319 -8.55 7.52 1.11
N LEU A 320 -7.27 7.19 1.20
CA LEU A 320 -6.17 8.14 1.37
C LEU A 320 -5.60 8.49 0.00
N CYS A 321 -5.75 9.75 -0.38
CA CYS A 321 -5.30 10.27 -1.65
C CYS A 321 -3.99 11.04 -1.47
N HIS A 322 -2.87 10.44 -1.88
CA HIS A 322 -1.58 11.11 -1.85
C HIS A 322 -1.40 12.05 -3.05
N GLY A 323 -0.52 13.04 -2.87
CA GLY A 323 -0.11 13.95 -3.94
C GLY A 323 0.87 13.30 -4.92
N LEU A 324 1.19 14.02 -5.99
CA LEU A 324 2.10 13.57 -7.04
C LEU A 324 3.55 13.97 -6.73
N ILE A 325 4.50 13.10 -7.09
CA ILE A 325 5.93 13.43 -7.09
C ILE A 325 6.30 14.02 -8.45
N LYS A 326 6.88 15.22 -8.43
CA LYS A 326 7.31 16.02 -9.59
C LYS A 326 8.83 16.18 -9.60
N SER A 327 9.38 16.57 -10.75
CA SER A 327 10.76 17.00 -10.88
C SER A 327 10.76 18.42 -11.44
N GLU A 328 11.31 19.39 -10.71
CA GLU A 328 11.41 20.81 -11.12
C GLU A 328 10.06 21.44 -11.52
N ASN A 329 8.96 21.13 -10.81
CA ASN A 329 7.59 21.57 -11.12
C ASN A 329 7.03 21.08 -12.47
N VAL A 330 7.79 20.29 -13.24
CA VAL A 330 7.33 19.66 -14.48
C VAL A 330 6.99 18.20 -14.21
N LYS A 331 5.91 17.70 -14.83
CA LYS A 331 5.58 16.27 -14.78
C LYS A 331 6.73 15.48 -15.42
N MET A 332 7.22 14.45 -14.72
CA MET A 332 8.29 13.59 -15.27
C MET A 332 7.84 12.95 -16.58
N SER A 333 8.66 13.04 -17.62
CA SER A 333 8.39 12.46 -18.93
C SER A 333 9.67 11.98 -19.58
N LYS A 334 9.63 10.76 -20.14
CA LYS A 334 10.76 10.18 -20.88
C LYS A 334 11.21 11.07 -22.05
N THR A 335 10.28 11.83 -22.64
CA THR A 335 10.54 12.74 -23.76
C THR A 335 11.27 14.03 -23.35
N ILE A 336 11.15 14.44 -22.08
CA ILE A 336 11.77 15.67 -21.54
C ILE A 336 13.13 15.35 -20.89
N GLY A 337 13.46 14.07 -20.67
CA GLY A 337 14.72 13.64 -20.05
C GLY A 337 14.80 13.92 -18.54
N ASN A 338 13.74 14.43 -17.92
CA ASN A 338 13.67 14.74 -16.49
C ASN A 338 13.19 13.56 -15.62
N VAL A 339 13.27 12.33 -16.14
CA VAL A 339 12.80 11.13 -15.42
C VAL A 339 13.83 10.73 -14.39
N ILE A 340 13.41 10.71 -13.14
CA ILE A 340 14.22 10.18 -12.05
C ILE A 340 13.84 8.72 -11.88
N SER A 341 14.74 7.82 -12.27
CA SER A 341 14.56 6.39 -12.10
C SER A 341 14.64 6.04 -10.61
N PRO A 342 13.62 5.40 -10.03
CA PRO A 342 13.67 4.97 -8.64
C PRO A 342 14.77 3.91 -8.41
N PHE A 343 15.14 3.15 -9.45
CA PHE A 343 16.22 2.18 -9.40
C PHE A 343 17.58 2.85 -9.19
N ASP A 344 17.83 3.97 -9.87
CA ASP A 344 19.08 4.72 -9.75
C ASP A 344 19.20 5.32 -8.34
N ILE A 345 18.06 5.73 -7.75
CA ILE A 345 18.02 6.23 -6.37
C ILE A 345 18.40 5.09 -5.40
N VAL A 346 17.73 3.94 -5.45
CA VAL A 346 17.98 2.83 -4.50
C VAL A 346 19.32 2.11 -4.76
N GLN A 347 19.93 2.30 -5.92
CA GLN A 347 21.30 1.85 -6.18
C GLN A 347 22.32 2.78 -5.51
N LYS A 348 22.03 4.07 -5.44
CA LYS A 348 22.95 5.09 -4.91
C LYS A 348 22.79 5.34 -3.41
N TYR A 349 21.56 5.26 -2.91
CA TYR A 349 21.21 5.62 -1.55
C TYR A 349 20.63 4.43 -0.82
N ASP A 350 20.90 4.35 0.49
CA ASP A 350 20.31 3.37 1.37
C ASP A 350 18.77 3.43 1.33
N THR A 351 18.13 2.27 1.23
CA THR A 351 16.69 2.15 0.99
C THR A 351 15.86 2.67 2.15
N ASP A 352 16.34 2.55 3.39
CA ASP A 352 15.67 3.10 4.56
C ASP A 352 15.72 4.63 4.55
N ILE A 353 16.82 5.21 4.07
CA ILE A 353 16.92 6.66 3.87
C ILE A 353 15.96 7.15 2.78
N VAL A 354 15.82 6.42 1.68
CA VAL A 354 14.85 6.74 0.62
C VAL A 354 13.43 6.73 1.17
N ARG A 355 13.07 5.70 1.95
CA ARG A 355 11.76 5.58 2.61
C ARG A 355 11.51 6.73 3.60
N LEU A 356 12.50 7.02 4.45
CA LEU A 356 12.46 8.12 5.41
C LEU A 356 12.25 9.46 4.71
N TYR A 357 12.96 9.72 3.61
CA TYR A 357 12.82 10.92 2.82
C TYR A 357 11.40 11.10 2.29
N PHE A 358 10.81 10.10 1.63
CA PHE A 358 9.46 10.25 1.07
C PHE A 358 8.37 10.38 2.15
N PHE A 359 8.58 9.74 3.30
CA PHE A 359 7.69 9.87 4.45
C PHE A 359 7.76 11.27 5.09
N GLY A 360 8.98 11.82 5.22
CA GLY A 360 9.25 13.00 6.02
C GLY A 360 9.41 14.33 5.29
N CYS A 361 9.66 14.32 3.98
CA CYS A 361 10.10 15.53 3.28
C CYS A 361 9.04 16.63 3.17
N ALA A 362 7.75 16.28 3.27
CA ALA A 362 6.61 17.20 3.32
C ALA A 362 5.33 16.41 3.63
N ASN A 363 4.18 17.07 3.64
CA ASN A 363 2.88 16.41 3.76
C ASN A 363 2.61 15.48 2.55
N ILE A 364 2.40 14.17 2.77
CA ILE A 364 2.20 13.18 1.68
C ILE A 364 0.96 13.42 0.83
N PHE A 365 0.01 14.21 1.32
CA PHE A 365 -1.24 14.52 0.64
C PHE A 365 -1.11 15.68 -0.37
N GLU A 366 0.04 16.35 -0.39
CA GLU A 366 0.36 17.45 -1.29
C GLU A 366 1.31 17.02 -2.40
N ASP A 367 1.29 17.75 -3.52
CA ASP A 367 2.26 17.53 -4.60
C ASP A 367 3.66 17.98 -4.15
N LYS A 368 4.68 17.18 -4.46
CA LYS A 368 6.05 17.45 -4.01
C LYS A 368 7.04 17.36 -5.14
N ASN A 369 8.07 18.21 -5.08
CA ASN A 369 9.24 18.04 -5.94
C ASN A 369 10.27 17.16 -5.25
N PHE A 370 10.74 16.13 -5.96
CA PHE A 370 11.90 15.38 -5.54
C PHE A 370 13.13 16.30 -5.56
N LYS A 371 13.90 16.29 -4.47
CA LYS A 371 15.14 17.06 -4.33
C LYS A 371 16.22 16.17 -3.76
N LYS A 372 17.22 15.87 -4.59
CA LYS A 372 18.38 15.05 -4.22
C LYS A 372 19.12 15.60 -3.00
N THR A 373 19.31 16.92 -2.93
CA THR A 373 19.97 17.59 -1.79
C THR A 373 19.23 17.40 -0.47
N HIS A 374 17.90 17.35 -0.50
CA HIS A 374 17.11 17.05 0.69
C HIS A 374 17.30 15.60 1.10
N LEU A 375 17.27 14.64 0.16
CA LEU A 375 17.55 13.24 0.46
C LEU A 375 18.94 13.05 1.08
N GLU A 376 19.96 13.71 0.55
CA GLU A 376 21.32 13.72 1.13
C GLU A 376 21.36 14.32 2.54
N SER A 377 20.51 15.31 2.83
CA SER A 377 20.36 15.87 4.18
C SER A 377 19.76 14.88 5.18
N PHE A 378 18.76 14.07 4.75
CA PHE A 378 18.22 12.98 5.57
C PHE A 378 19.28 11.90 5.85
N GLN A 379 20.07 11.52 4.83
CA GLN A 379 21.18 10.59 5.01
C GLN A 379 22.19 11.10 6.03
N LEU A 380 22.62 12.36 5.88
CA LEU A 380 23.57 13.01 6.78
C LEU A 380 23.02 13.07 8.21
N PHE A 381 21.74 13.36 8.37
CA PHE A 381 21.09 13.38 9.68
C PHE A 381 21.16 12.02 10.36
N VAL A 382 20.76 10.94 9.66
CA VAL A 382 20.75 9.58 10.22
C VAL A 382 22.17 9.14 10.57
N ARG A 383 23.13 9.34 9.68
CA ARG A 383 24.54 9.04 9.94
C ARG A 383 25.05 9.75 11.19
N ASN A 384 24.81 11.06 11.29
CA ASN A 384 25.40 11.89 12.36
C ASN A 384 24.71 11.73 13.72
N ASN A 385 23.40 11.50 13.76
CA ASN A 385 22.63 11.49 15.02
C ASN A 385 22.24 10.09 15.47
N VAL A 386 22.10 9.13 14.56
CA VAL A 386 21.78 7.74 14.89
C VAL A 386 23.06 6.91 14.84
N GLY A 387 23.74 6.88 13.68
CA GLY A 387 24.92 6.04 13.46
C GLY A 387 26.11 6.39 14.37
N ASN A 388 26.50 7.65 14.41
CA ASN A 388 27.62 8.08 15.27
C ASN A 388 27.29 7.97 16.76
N LEU A 389 26.02 8.10 17.15
CA LEU A 389 25.62 7.92 18.56
C LEU A 389 25.73 6.45 18.96
N ILE A 390 25.13 5.53 18.20
CA ILE A 390 25.21 4.10 18.52
C ILE A 390 26.66 3.61 18.52
N TYR A 391 27.48 4.06 17.55
CA TYR A 391 28.89 3.69 17.48
C TYR A 391 29.65 4.09 18.75
N ARG A 392 29.50 5.35 19.21
CA ARG A 392 30.17 5.86 20.41
C ARG A 392 29.70 5.15 21.68
N VAL A 393 28.40 4.92 21.81
CA VAL A 393 27.82 4.22 22.97
C VAL A 393 28.36 2.79 23.03
N VAL A 394 28.28 2.05 21.92
CA VAL A 394 28.69 0.64 21.87
C VAL A 394 30.21 0.51 22.03
N SER A 395 31.01 1.35 21.37
CA SER A 395 32.48 1.35 21.55
C SER A 395 32.85 1.52 23.01
N LEU A 396 32.27 2.52 23.66
CA LEU A 396 32.57 2.79 25.07
C LEU A 396 32.15 1.63 25.98
N CYS A 397 31.04 0.96 25.69
CA CYS A 397 30.61 -0.23 26.43
C CYS A 397 31.55 -1.42 26.24
N VAL A 398 32.03 -1.64 25.00
CA VAL A 398 32.99 -2.71 24.69
C VAL A 398 34.33 -2.43 25.38
N ASP A 399 34.86 -1.21 25.26
CA ASP A 399 36.14 -0.81 25.86
C ASP A 399 36.12 -0.90 27.39
N SER A 400 34.95 -0.69 28.01
CA SER A 400 34.77 -0.71 29.46
C SER A 400 34.31 -2.08 30.01
N ASN A 401 34.26 -3.14 29.19
CA ASN A 401 33.72 -4.46 29.56
C ASN A 401 32.36 -4.37 30.27
N TYR A 402 31.42 -3.63 29.68
CA TYR A 402 30.09 -3.42 30.22
C TYR A 402 29.32 -4.73 30.32
N LEU A 403 29.14 -5.24 31.54
CA LEU A 403 28.48 -6.53 31.82
C LEU A 403 27.19 -6.38 32.65
N ASN A 404 26.80 -5.17 33.04
CA ASN A 404 25.81 -4.96 34.10
C ASN A 404 24.69 -4.01 33.66
N ILE A 405 23.47 -4.53 33.49
CA ILE A 405 22.28 -3.70 33.26
C ILE A 405 21.55 -3.52 34.58
N PHE A 406 21.45 -2.24 34.93
CA PHE A 406 21.09 -1.69 36.22
C PHE A 406 19.65 -2.04 36.65
N GLN A 407 19.47 -2.29 37.95
CA GLN A 407 18.16 -2.31 38.61
C GLN A 407 17.69 -0.86 38.81
N ILE A 408 16.98 -0.32 37.83
CA ILE A 408 16.26 0.95 37.99
C ILE A 408 15.11 0.75 38.99
N GLY A 409 15.08 1.55 40.07
CA GLY A 409 13.85 1.74 40.84
C GLY A 409 12.89 2.69 40.11
N GLU A 410 11.58 2.61 40.37
CA GLU A 410 10.58 3.50 39.74
C GLU A 410 10.93 4.99 39.84
N THR A 411 11.62 5.40 40.91
CA THR A 411 12.09 6.77 41.15
C THR A 411 13.17 7.23 40.16
N ASP A 412 14.08 6.36 39.73
CA ASP A 412 15.17 6.77 38.82
C ASP A 412 14.66 7.04 37.39
N PHE A 413 13.53 6.41 37.02
CA PHE A 413 12.86 6.65 35.74
C PHE A 413 12.27 8.06 35.65
N LEU A 414 11.73 8.57 36.76
CA LEU A 414 11.14 9.92 36.87
C LEU A 414 12.21 11.03 36.87
N GLU A 415 13.43 10.72 37.32
CA GLU A 415 14.54 11.66 37.36
C GLU A 415 15.30 11.78 36.02
N SER A 416 15.28 10.74 35.18
CA SER A 416 15.95 10.81 33.89
C SER A 416 15.21 11.78 32.94
N PRO A 417 15.86 12.84 32.45
CA PRO A 417 15.22 13.76 31.53
C PRO A 417 14.86 13.09 30.20
N ILE A 418 15.63 12.06 29.78
CA ILE A 418 15.40 11.34 28.53
C ILE A 418 14.23 10.36 28.67
N LEU A 419 14.21 9.53 29.71
CA LEU A 419 13.16 8.53 29.90
C LEU A 419 11.79 9.18 30.13
N ARG A 420 11.77 10.26 30.92
CA ARG A 420 10.58 11.09 31.11
C ARG A 420 10.07 11.64 29.78
N GLN A 421 10.95 12.23 28.97
CA GLN A 421 10.56 12.79 27.68
C GLN A 421 10.03 11.72 26.71
N CYS A 422 10.65 10.53 26.68
CA CYS A 422 10.15 9.38 25.91
C CYS A 422 8.73 8.99 26.35
N SER A 423 8.49 8.88 27.66
CA SER A 423 7.18 8.55 28.21
C SER A 423 6.11 9.58 27.84
N GLU A 424 6.40 10.87 28.09
CA GLU A 424 5.49 11.98 27.78
C GLU A 424 5.20 12.10 26.27
N SER A 425 6.18 11.77 25.41
CA SER A 425 6.04 11.90 23.96
C SER A 425 5.28 10.73 23.32
N LYS A 426 5.16 9.57 23.99
CA LYS A 426 4.58 8.34 23.40
C LYS A 426 3.17 8.55 22.87
N GLN A 427 2.27 9.08 23.71
CA GLN A 427 0.88 9.31 23.32
C GLN A 427 0.75 10.37 22.23
N LYS A 428 1.56 11.44 22.31
CA LYS A 428 1.61 12.49 21.28
C LYS A 428 2.04 11.92 19.92
N LEU A 429 3.09 11.09 19.88
CA LEU A 429 3.58 10.47 18.64
C LEU A 429 2.53 9.53 18.03
N VAL A 430 1.85 8.73 18.85
CA VAL A 430 0.74 7.87 18.40
C VAL A 430 -0.40 8.71 17.81
N ALA A 431 -0.78 9.80 18.48
CA ALA A 431 -1.82 10.71 17.97
C ALA A 431 -1.46 11.32 16.61
N LEU A 432 -0.20 11.73 16.41
CA LEU A 432 0.26 12.29 15.13
C LEU A 432 0.17 11.26 13.99
N ILE A 433 0.44 9.98 14.25
CA ILE A 433 0.25 8.91 13.25
C ILE A 433 -1.24 8.75 12.91
N HIS A 434 -2.11 8.70 13.93
CA HIS A 434 -3.55 8.57 13.73
C HIS A 434 -4.14 9.75 12.94
N ASN A 435 -3.68 10.97 13.24
CA ASN A 435 -4.07 12.20 12.56
C ASN A 435 -3.37 12.40 11.22
N ARG A 436 -2.43 11.52 10.85
CA ARG A 436 -1.67 11.55 9.59
C ARG A 436 -0.75 12.76 9.46
N GLU A 437 -0.32 13.31 10.59
CA GLU A 437 0.63 14.42 10.71
C GLU A 437 2.07 13.91 10.64
N PHE A 438 2.39 13.18 9.56
CA PHE A 438 3.66 12.47 9.40
C PHE A 438 4.93 13.36 9.47
N PRO A 439 4.95 14.57 8.89
CA PRO A 439 6.11 15.46 9.02
C PRO A 439 6.40 15.85 10.47
N LEU A 440 5.36 16.23 11.22
CA LEU A 440 5.49 16.62 12.63
C LEU A 440 5.83 15.42 13.52
N PHE A 441 5.29 14.25 13.21
CA PHE A 441 5.69 12.99 13.85
C PHE A 441 7.20 12.75 13.69
N LEU A 442 7.71 12.89 12.46
CA LEU A 442 9.13 12.67 12.19
C LEU A 442 10.02 13.74 12.83
N GLU A 443 9.60 15.02 12.77
CA GLU A 443 10.30 16.12 13.42
C GLU A 443 10.47 15.90 14.92
N ASN A 444 9.42 15.42 15.60
CA ASN A 444 9.47 15.10 17.03
C ASN A 444 10.47 13.97 17.33
N LEU A 445 10.49 12.90 16.52
CA LEU A 445 11.47 11.81 16.68
C LEU A 445 12.91 12.25 16.38
N MET A 446 13.09 13.05 15.34
CA MET A 446 14.40 13.61 14.98
C MET A 446 14.92 14.57 16.06
N THR A 447 14.03 15.30 16.73
CA THR A 447 14.37 16.16 17.87
C THR A 447 14.74 15.32 19.09
N LEU A 448 13.98 14.27 19.38
CA LEU A 448 14.24 13.36 20.49
C LEU A 448 15.62 12.69 20.37
N ILE A 449 15.98 12.15 19.20
CA ILE A 449 17.30 11.52 19.03
C ILE A 449 18.45 12.53 19.14
N LYS A 450 18.26 13.77 18.70
CA LYS A 450 19.22 14.86 18.93
C LYS A 450 19.40 15.15 20.42
N GLN A 451 18.33 15.12 21.21
CA GLN A 451 18.39 15.31 22.66
C GLN A 451 19.08 14.14 23.36
N VAL A 452 18.82 12.89 22.94
CA VAL A 452 19.56 11.72 23.44
C VAL A 452 21.06 11.86 23.14
N ASN A 453 21.42 12.28 21.92
CA ASN A 453 22.82 12.53 21.55
C ASN A 453 23.45 13.64 22.43
N LYS A 454 22.73 14.75 22.63
CA LYS A 454 23.18 15.85 23.50
C LYS A 454 23.35 15.40 24.95
N PHE A 455 22.43 14.59 25.46
CA PHE A 455 22.51 14.01 26.80
C PHE A 455 23.78 13.16 26.96
N PHE A 456 24.02 12.22 26.04
CA PHE A 456 25.21 11.36 26.08
C PHE A 456 26.50 12.19 26.07
N VAL A 457 26.58 13.21 25.21
CA VAL A 457 27.75 14.08 25.12
C VAL A 457 27.94 14.90 26.39
N HIS A 458 26.88 15.51 26.93
CA HIS A 458 26.98 16.39 28.10
C HIS A 458 27.27 15.64 29.40
N ARG A 459 26.82 14.39 29.51
CA ARG A 459 27.10 13.55 30.68
C ARG A 459 28.53 13.01 30.70
N GLU A 460 29.25 13.09 29.57
CA GLU A 460 30.66 12.71 29.39
C GLU A 460 31.00 11.33 29.99
N PRO A 461 30.31 10.24 29.62
CA PRO A 461 30.46 8.93 30.26
C PRO A 461 31.90 8.37 30.17
N TRP A 462 32.67 8.78 29.16
CA TRP A 462 34.09 8.41 29.02
C TRP A 462 34.99 8.98 30.12
N LYS A 463 34.54 9.96 30.92
CA LYS A 463 35.29 10.50 32.07
C LYS A 463 34.96 9.79 33.39
N CYS A 464 33.95 8.92 33.41
CA CYS A 464 33.46 8.29 34.62
C CYS A 464 33.39 6.76 34.49
N THR A 465 34.21 6.15 33.65
CA THR A 465 34.27 4.68 33.47
C THR A 465 34.54 3.94 34.78
N ASP A 466 35.26 4.59 35.70
CA ASP A 466 35.60 4.05 37.02
C ASP A 466 34.43 4.14 38.02
N ASP A 467 33.46 5.03 37.79
CA ASP A 467 32.20 5.12 38.54
C ASP A 467 31.14 4.26 37.86
N SER A 468 31.12 2.98 38.21
CA SER A 468 30.23 2.00 37.59
C SER A 468 28.75 2.39 37.70
N VAL A 469 28.32 3.03 38.79
CA VAL A 469 26.90 3.38 38.97
C VAL A 469 26.51 4.49 38.00
N ARG A 470 27.28 5.59 37.98
CA ARG A 470 27.01 6.72 37.10
C ARG A 470 27.17 6.35 35.64
N PHE A 471 28.23 5.62 35.29
CA PHE A 471 28.47 5.13 33.94
C PHE A 471 27.31 4.27 33.43
N ASN A 472 26.92 3.25 34.20
CA ASN A 472 25.86 2.32 33.82
C ASN A 472 24.52 3.04 33.64
N ARG A 473 24.21 4.03 34.51
CA ARG A 473 23.00 4.84 34.38
C ARG A 473 22.98 5.66 33.09
N ILE A 474 24.08 6.34 32.73
CA ILE A 474 24.16 7.13 31.50
C ILE A 474 24.02 6.24 30.26
N ILE A 475 24.72 5.10 30.22
CA ILE A 475 24.63 4.14 29.13
C ILE A 475 23.20 3.62 28.98
N TYR A 476 22.58 3.20 30.09
CA TYR A 476 21.22 2.70 30.09
C TYR A 476 20.21 3.72 29.55
N GLU A 477 20.21 4.94 30.09
CA GLU A 477 19.29 6.01 29.67
C GLU A 477 19.47 6.34 28.18
N THR A 478 20.71 6.29 27.69
CA THR A 478 21.02 6.51 26.27
C THR A 478 20.48 5.38 25.40
N LEU A 479 20.71 4.13 25.78
CA LEU A 479 20.24 2.95 25.02
C LEU A 479 18.72 2.84 25.01
N GLU A 480 18.03 3.18 26.11
CA GLU A 480 16.57 3.28 26.15
C GLU A 480 16.03 4.36 25.21
N GLY A 481 16.66 5.53 25.17
CA GLY A 481 16.28 6.58 24.23
C GLY A 481 16.45 6.14 22.77
N ILE A 482 17.56 5.45 22.46
CA ILE A 482 17.81 4.85 21.14
C ILE A 482 16.75 3.78 20.80
N LYS A 483 16.45 2.88 21.75
CA LYS A 483 15.40 1.85 21.61
C LYS A 483 14.06 2.49 21.26
N PHE A 484 13.66 3.51 22.02
CA PHE A 484 12.39 4.23 21.82
C PHE A 484 12.26 4.78 20.40
N VAL A 485 13.27 5.55 19.95
CA VAL A 485 13.27 6.15 18.61
C VAL A 485 13.28 5.06 17.53
N SER A 486 14.05 3.99 17.72
CA SER A 486 14.17 2.89 16.76
C SER A 486 12.87 2.10 16.61
N VAL A 487 12.12 1.88 17.70
CA VAL A 487 10.81 1.22 17.64
C VAL A 487 9.80 2.06 16.84
N PHE A 488 9.76 3.38 17.03
CA PHE A 488 8.86 4.25 16.28
C PHE A 488 9.26 4.42 14.81
N LEU A 489 10.56 4.43 14.50
CA LEU A 489 11.06 4.56 13.13
C LEU A 489 11.07 3.23 12.36
N TYR A 490 10.91 2.08 13.04
CA TYR A 490 10.95 0.76 12.42
C TYR A 490 10.03 0.60 11.18
N PRO A 491 8.77 1.06 11.17
CA PRO A 491 7.91 0.94 9.97
C PRO A 491 8.46 1.71 8.75
N ILE A 492 9.30 2.71 8.98
CA ILE A 492 9.85 3.61 7.96
C ILE A 492 11.26 3.15 7.55
N MET A 493 12.11 2.82 8.53
CA MET A 493 13.51 2.38 8.37
C MET A 493 13.72 0.96 8.96
N PRO A 494 13.13 -0.09 8.37
CA PRO A 494 13.11 -1.42 8.96
C PRO A 494 14.50 -2.03 9.18
N HIS A 495 15.46 -1.84 8.28
CA HIS A 495 16.78 -2.47 8.38
C HIS A 495 17.68 -1.79 9.39
N ILE A 496 17.79 -0.47 9.31
CA ILE A 496 18.57 0.34 10.24
C ILE A 496 18.04 0.12 11.66
N CYS A 497 16.72 0.20 11.85
CA CYS A 497 16.11 0.02 13.17
C CYS A 497 16.27 -1.42 13.67
N SER A 498 16.09 -2.44 12.82
CA SER A 498 16.34 -3.84 13.23
C SER A 498 17.81 -4.09 13.57
N SER A 499 18.75 -3.48 12.84
CA SER A 499 20.18 -3.59 13.11
C SER A 499 20.52 -2.99 14.48
N ILE A 500 19.99 -1.81 14.78
CA ILE A 500 20.13 -1.17 16.10
C ILE A 500 19.53 -2.05 17.20
N LEU A 501 18.26 -2.45 17.05
CA LEU A 501 17.54 -3.20 18.08
C LEU A 501 18.19 -4.57 18.36
N ARG A 502 18.66 -5.28 17.31
CA ARG A 502 19.42 -6.53 17.48
C ARG A 502 20.75 -6.32 18.16
N ASN A 503 21.48 -5.27 17.79
CA ASN A 503 22.76 -4.97 18.41
C ASN A 503 22.60 -4.75 19.91
N ILE A 504 21.60 -3.96 20.32
CA ILE A 504 21.36 -3.73 21.75
C ILE A 504 20.77 -4.96 22.47
N GLY A 505 20.49 -6.07 21.77
CA GLY A 505 20.13 -7.35 22.37
C GLY A 505 18.65 -7.73 22.28
N LEU A 506 17.85 -6.99 21.52
CA LEU A 506 16.43 -7.30 21.30
C LEU A 506 16.26 -8.25 20.11
N ASP A 507 15.35 -9.21 20.24
CA ASP A 507 15.05 -10.14 19.15
C ASP A 507 14.06 -9.52 18.15
N VAL A 508 14.58 -8.65 17.29
CA VAL A 508 13.82 -7.97 16.23
C VAL A 508 14.43 -8.32 14.89
N SER A 509 13.68 -8.96 14.01
CA SER A 509 14.06 -9.10 12.60
C SER A 509 13.19 -8.20 11.73
N PRO A 510 13.66 -7.79 10.53
CA PRO A 510 12.83 -7.06 9.57
C PRO A 510 11.50 -7.78 9.23
N ALA A 511 11.45 -9.10 9.41
CA ALA A 511 10.26 -9.93 9.21
C ALA A 511 9.42 -10.16 10.49
N GLY A 512 10.05 -10.14 11.67
CA GLY A 512 9.42 -10.39 12.98
C GLY A 512 8.78 -9.15 13.61
N GLY A 513 9.15 -7.96 13.16
CA GLY A 513 8.51 -6.70 13.55
C GLY A 513 9.05 -6.10 14.85
N ALA A 514 9.02 -4.77 14.95
CA ALA A 514 9.07 -4.07 16.23
C ALA A 514 7.65 -3.62 16.60
N SER A 515 7.35 -3.59 17.90
CA SER A 515 6.04 -3.18 18.41
C SER A 515 6.18 -2.15 19.52
N LEU A 516 5.18 -1.27 19.66
CA LEU A 516 5.10 -0.34 20.78
C LEU A 516 5.02 -1.04 22.15
N LEU A 517 4.67 -2.34 22.18
CA LEU A 517 4.72 -3.18 23.37
C LEU A 517 6.16 -3.34 23.91
N MET A 518 7.18 -3.23 23.05
CA MET A 518 8.59 -3.22 23.47
C MET A 518 8.95 -1.98 24.32
N LEU A 519 8.07 -0.98 24.35
CA LEU A 519 8.19 0.24 25.15
C LEU A 519 7.24 0.22 26.36
N ALA A 520 6.66 -0.93 26.70
CA ALA A 520 5.81 -1.06 27.89
C ALA A 520 6.65 -1.32 29.15
N GLU A 521 7.72 -2.12 29.01
CA GLU A 521 8.58 -2.51 30.12
C GLU A 521 10.00 -1.90 29.97
N PRO A 522 10.64 -1.52 31.09
CA PRO A 522 12.07 -1.19 31.10
C PRO A 522 12.91 -2.36 30.58
N THR A 523 13.98 -2.08 29.84
CA THR A 523 14.89 -3.14 29.42
C THR A 523 15.65 -3.65 30.62
N ARG A 524 15.63 -4.95 30.86
CA ARG A 524 16.35 -5.56 31.99
C ARG A 524 17.80 -5.88 31.68
N GLN A 525 18.12 -6.07 30.39
CA GLN A 525 19.47 -6.37 29.91
C GLN A 525 19.64 -5.98 28.44
N PHE A 526 20.73 -5.28 28.13
CA PHE A 526 21.26 -5.06 26.79
C PHE A 526 22.45 -6.00 26.56
N ALA A 527 22.44 -6.74 25.45
CA ALA A 527 23.48 -7.76 25.18
C ALA A 527 24.66 -7.22 24.35
N LEU A 528 24.52 -6.05 23.71
CA LEU A 528 25.53 -5.37 22.89
C LEU A 528 26.37 -6.31 22.01
N ARG A 529 25.83 -6.68 20.84
CA ARG A 529 26.42 -7.73 19.97
C ARG A 529 27.71 -7.31 19.25
N GLY A 530 28.10 -6.04 19.30
CA GLY A 530 29.36 -5.53 18.72
C GLY A 530 29.20 -4.20 17.98
N LEU A 531 30.29 -3.65 17.45
CA LEU A 531 30.23 -2.39 16.67
C LEU A 531 29.41 -2.60 15.38
N ILE A 532 28.46 -1.69 15.12
CA ILE A 532 27.72 -1.64 13.86
C ILE A 532 27.98 -0.34 13.13
N LYS A 533 28.12 -0.43 11.81
CA LYS A 533 28.17 0.73 10.92
C LYS A 533 26.77 0.98 10.38
N ILE A 534 26.23 2.17 10.67
CA ILE A 534 24.93 2.61 10.15
C ILE A 534 25.17 3.74 9.15
N VAL A 535 24.79 3.48 7.90
CA VAL A 535 24.80 4.42 6.75
C VAL A 535 26.18 4.91 6.33
#